data_AF-A0A0N7Z5C8-F1
#
_entry.id   AF-A0A0N7Z5C8-F1
#
_cell.length_a   1.000
_cell.length_b   1.000
_cell.length_c   1.000
_cell.angle_alpha   90.00
_cell.angle_beta   90.00
_cell.angle_gamma   90.00
#
_symmetry.space_group_name_H-M   'P 1'
#
loop_
_entity.id
_entity.type
_entity.pdbx_description
1 polymer ?
#
loop_
_entity_poly.entity_id
_entity_poly.type
_entity_poly.pdbx_seq_one_letter_code
_entity_poly.pdbx_strand_id
1 'polypeptide(L)'
;MNDDTLKELLIVLKVLAGSNPPNWQRPLKNYKEFDWSKIGATPISQDEHGVTKVVWCGHVYTRRSGENRKFGAAIWFSRANGKGEGDETNYLKLITFKDSADAESLPDYVVRSLR
;
A
#
# COMPACT_ATOMS: atom_id res chain seq x y z
N MET A 1 -7.26 -22.86 -23.92
CA MET A 1 -7.09 -21.40 -23.90
C MET A 1 -5.73 -21.10 -24.50
N ASN A 2 -5.63 -20.22 -25.49
CA ASN A 2 -4.35 -19.91 -26.13
C ASN A 2 -3.57 -18.84 -25.35
N ASP A 3 -2.30 -18.66 -25.69
CA ASP A 3 -1.39 -17.73 -25.01
C ASP A 3 -1.89 -16.27 -25.07
N ASP A 4 -2.54 -15.88 -26.17
CA ASP A 4 -3.06 -14.52 -26.34
C ASP A 4 -4.27 -14.26 -25.42
N THR A 5 -5.19 -15.21 -25.29
CA THR A 5 -6.29 -15.11 -24.32
C THR A 5 -5.78 -15.02 -22.89
N LEU A 6 -4.69 -15.73 -22.54
CA LEU A 6 -4.09 -15.64 -21.21
C LEU A 6 -3.46 -14.26 -20.96
N LYS A 7 -2.81 -13.66 -21.97
CA LYS A 7 -2.27 -12.30 -21.88
C LYS A 7 -3.38 -11.27 -21.70
N GLU A 8 -4.45 -11.37 -22.48
CA GLU A 8 -5.60 -10.47 -22.36
C GLU A 8 -6.25 -10.56 -20.98
N LEU A 9 -6.49 -11.77 -20.48
CA LEU A 9 -7.02 -11.97 -19.13
C LEU A 9 -6.09 -11.38 -18.06
N LEU A 10 -4.78 -11.58 -18.17
CA LEU A 10 -3.81 -11.02 -17.24
C LEU A 10 -3.83 -9.48 -17.24
N ILE A 11 -4.00 -8.86 -18.42
CA ILE A 11 -4.14 -7.40 -18.54
C ILE A 11 -5.41 -6.94 -17.81
N VAL A 12 -6.55 -7.57 -18.06
CA VAL A 12 -7.82 -7.23 -17.40
C VAL A 12 -7.71 -7.38 -15.88
N LEU A 13 -7.13 -8.48 -15.40
CA LEU A 13 -6.92 -8.71 -13.96
C LEU A 13 -6.02 -7.65 -13.33
N LYS A 14 -4.95 -7.22 -14.03
CA LYS A 14 -4.08 -6.12 -13.56
C LYS A 14 -4.83 -4.80 -13.51
N VAL A 15 -5.66 -4.48 -14.50
CA VAL A 15 -6.47 -3.25 -14.50
C VAL A 15 -7.44 -3.23 -13.32
N LEU A 16 -8.15 -4.35 -13.09
CA LEU A 16 -9.07 -4.49 -11.97
C LEU A 16 -8.36 -4.36 -10.62
N ALA A 17 -7.25 -5.09 -10.42
CA ALA A 17 -6.47 -5.02 -9.19
C ALA A 17 -5.84 -3.63 -8.97
N GLY A 18 -5.37 -2.99 -10.05
CA GLY A 18 -4.78 -1.66 -10.03
C GLY A 18 -5.72 -0.56 -9.57
N SER A 19 -7.03 -0.75 -9.77
CA SER A 19 -8.08 0.22 -9.43
C SER A 19 -8.28 0.37 -7.93
N ASN A 20 -8.08 -0.70 -7.16
CA ASN A 20 -8.16 -0.68 -5.70
C ASN A 20 -7.02 -1.52 -5.08
N PRO A 21 -5.80 -0.95 -4.96
CA PRO A 21 -4.69 -1.68 -4.37
C PRO A 21 -4.97 -2.00 -2.89
N PRO A 22 -4.45 -3.13 -2.39
CA PRO A 22 -4.85 -3.68 -1.10
C PRO A 22 -4.33 -2.93 0.13
N ASN A 23 -3.41 -1.96 -0.04
CA ASN A 23 -2.72 -1.28 1.06
C ASN A 23 -2.17 -2.26 2.11
N TRP A 24 -1.36 -3.23 1.68
CA TRP A 24 -0.74 -4.20 2.58
C TRP A 24 -0.02 -3.51 3.74
N GLN A 25 0.01 -4.14 4.91
CA GLN A 25 0.75 -3.61 6.06
C GLN A 25 1.89 -4.54 6.43
N ARG A 26 3.06 -3.96 6.75
CA ARG A 26 4.25 -4.67 7.20
C ARG A 26 4.94 -3.88 8.32
N PRO A 27 5.69 -4.55 9.22
CA PRO A 27 6.51 -3.86 10.22
C PRO A 27 7.48 -2.88 9.59
N LEU A 28 7.77 -1.77 10.26
CA LEU A 28 8.63 -0.71 9.72
C LEU A 28 10.04 -1.24 9.42
N LYS A 29 10.57 -2.06 10.33
CA LYS A 29 11.91 -2.69 10.21
C LYS A 29 12.08 -3.51 8.94
N ASN A 30 10.99 -4.01 8.35
CA ASN A 30 11.06 -4.86 7.16
C ASN A 30 11.29 -4.05 5.88
N TYR A 31 11.16 -2.73 5.89
CA TYR A 31 11.16 -1.90 4.68
C TYR A 31 12.42 -2.08 3.81
N LYS A 32 13.61 -1.99 4.42
CA LYS A 32 14.88 -1.98 3.68
C LYS A 32 15.17 -3.31 2.97
N GLU A 33 14.72 -4.42 3.55
CA GLU A 33 14.98 -5.78 3.08
C GLU A 33 13.73 -6.43 2.48
N PHE A 34 12.67 -5.65 2.24
CA PHE A 34 11.41 -6.19 1.76
C PHE A 34 11.57 -6.75 0.34
N ASP A 35 11.23 -8.03 0.18
CA ASP A 35 11.12 -8.66 -1.13
C ASP A 35 9.81 -8.25 -1.82
N TRP A 36 9.91 -7.28 -2.72
CA TRP A 36 8.80 -6.72 -3.50
C TRP A 36 8.11 -7.72 -4.42
N SER A 37 8.81 -8.79 -4.81
CA SER A 37 8.23 -9.84 -5.65
C SER A 37 7.10 -10.60 -4.95
N LYS A 38 7.13 -10.67 -3.60
CA LYS A 38 6.08 -11.31 -2.79
C LYS A 38 4.70 -10.65 -2.90
N ILE A 39 4.66 -9.42 -3.39
CA ILE A 39 3.41 -8.70 -3.67
C ILE A 39 3.19 -8.47 -5.17
N GLY A 40 4.02 -9.09 -6.02
CA GLY A 40 3.98 -8.90 -7.48
C GLY A 40 4.40 -7.50 -7.92
N ALA A 41 5.18 -6.78 -7.11
CA ALA A 41 5.70 -5.45 -7.44
C ALA A 41 7.16 -5.53 -7.88
N THR A 42 7.56 -4.63 -8.76
CA THR A 42 8.92 -4.55 -9.28
C THR A 42 9.54 -3.21 -8.93
N PRO A 43 10.66 -3.16 -8.16
CA PRO A 43 11.41 -1.94 -7.93
C PRO A 43 11.95 -1.35 -9.23
N ILE A 44 11.81 -0.04 -9.39
CA ILE A 44 12.33 0.69 -10.56
C ILE A 44 13.23 1.87 -10.19
N SER A 45 13.33 2.20 -8.90
CA SER A 45 14.26 3.21 -8.37
C SER A 45 14.54 2.95 -6.90
N GLN A 46 15.74 3.29 -6.44
CA GLN A 46 16.18 3.17 -5.05
C GLN A 46 17.21 4.26 -4.72
N ASP A 47 17.35 4.55 -3.43
CA ASP A 47 18.42 5.36 -2.86
C ASP A 47 19.10 4.62 -1.69
N GLU A 48 19.98 5.29 -0.95
CA GLU A 48 20.70 4.71 0.19
C GLU A 48 19.78 4.20 1.32
N HIS A 49 18.53 4.67 1.36
CA HIS A 49 17.53 4.28 2.35
C HIS A 49 16.60 3.16 1.84
N GLY A 50 16.69 2.76 0.57
CA GLY A 50 15.96 1.64 -0.01
C GLY A 50 15.14 2.03 -1.24
N VAL A 51 14.19 1.17 -1.62
CA VAL A 51 13.36 1.34 -2.82
C VAL A 51 12.55 2.63 -2.73
N THR A 52 12.54 3.46 -3.78
CA THR A 52 11.83 4.75 -3.84
C THR A 52 10.63 4.72 -4.78
N LYS A 53 10.64 3.84 -5.78
CA LYS A 53 9.54 3.64 -6.73
C LYS A 53 9.39 2.18 -7.10
N VAL A 54 8.14 1.73 -7.25
CA VAL A 54 7.80 0.38 -7.72
C VAL A 54 6.72 0.43 -8.79
N VAL A 55 6.74 -0.54 -9.69
CA VAL A 55 5.63 -0.83 -10.60
C VAL A 55 4.79 -1.95 -10.02
N TRP A 56 3.47 -1.76 -9.97
CA TRP A 56 2.51 -2.80 -9.61
C TRP A 56 1.23 -2.63 -10.43
N CYS A 57 0.78 -3.71 -11.08
CA CYS A 57 -0.40 -3.71 -11.94
C CYS A 57 -0.42 -2.56 -12.98
N GLY A 58 0.73 -2.25 -13.58
CA GLY A 58 0.87 -1.19 -14.60
C GLY A 58 0.97 0.24 -14.04
N HIS A 59 0.93 0.42 -12.73
CA HIS A 59 1.05 1.74 -12.10
C HIS A 59 2.35 1.91 -11.33
N VAL A 60 2.89 3.13 -11.35
CA VAL A 60 4.05 3.52 -10.54
C VAL A 60 3.57 4.03 -9.19
N TYR A 61 4.05 3.41 -8.11
CA TYR A 61 3.88 3.87 -6.75
C TYR A 61 5.19 4.48 -6.24
N THR A 62 5.08 5.62 -5.57
CA THR A 62 6.23 6.37 -5.05
C THR A 62 6.27 6.31 -3.53
N ARG A 63 7.46 6.12 -2.97
CA ARG A 63 7.73 6.17 -1.53
C ARG A 63 7.38 7.54 -0.97
N ARG A 64 6.67 7.53 0.15
CA ARG A 64 6.35 8.66 1.02
C ARG A 64 6.68 8.27 2.46
N SER A 65 6.87 9.25 3.31
CA SER A 65 7.14 9.05 4.73
C SER A 65 6.47 10.13 5.56
N GLY A 66 6.26 9.83 6.84
CA GLY A 66 5.69 10.75 7.81
C GLY A 66 5.66 10.14 9.19
N GLU A 67 5.31 10.95 10.18
CA GLU A 67 5.22 10.57 11.57
C GLU A 67 3.88 11.05 12.15
N ASN A 68 3.23 10.22 12.97
CA ASN A 68 2.08 10.62 13.77
C ASN A 68 2.36 10.29 15.24
N ARG A 69 2.09 11.24 16.13
CA ARG A 69 2.21 11.10 17.60
C ARG A 69 1.50 9.85 18.17
N LYS A 70 0.44 9.35 17.52
CA LYS A 70 -0.34 8.17 17.96
C LYS A 70 0.10 6.85 17.31
N PHE A 71 0.74 6.87 16.14
CA PHE A 71 1.01 5.67 15.33
C PHE A 71 2.47 5.52 14.89
N GLY A 72 3.36 6.40 15.36
CA GLY A 72 4.79 6.37 15.09
C GLY A 72 5.16 6.73 13.64
N ALA A 73 6.41 6.42 13.29
CA ALA A 73 6.95 6.61 11.96
C ALA A 73 6.34 5.60 10.98
N ALA A 74 6.11 6.05 9.74
CA ALA A 74 5.62 5.20 8.67
C ALA A 74 6.26 5.55 7.32
N ILE A 75 6.42 4.52 6.50
CA ILE A 75 6.78 4.63 5.07
C ILE A 75 5.65 3.99 4.27
N TRP A 76 5.15 4.66 3.24
CA TRP A 76 4.12 4.08 2.38
C TRP A 76 4.37 4.38 0.91
N PHE A 77 3.83 3.52 0.05
CA PHE A 77 3.92 3.67 -1.40
C PHE A 77 2.56 4.02 -1.94
N SER A 78 2.44 5.21 -2.53
CA SER A 78 1.17 5.71 -3.07
C SER A 78 1.29 6.22 -4.50
N ARG A 79 0.13 6.29 -5.16
CA ARG A 79 -0.06 6.96 -6.45
C ARG A 79 -1.29 7.84 -6.40
N ALA A 80 -1.34 8.89 -7.22
CA ALA A 80 -2.54 9.67 -7.41
C ALA A 80 -3.61 8.84 -8.13
N ASN A 81 -4.88 9.10 -7.81
CA ASN A 81 -6.06 8.45 -8.38
C ASN A 81 -7.13 9.48 -8.71
N GLY A 82 -6.73 10.49 -9.48
CA GLY A 82 -7.59 11.61 -9.84
C GLY A 82 -7.80 12.61 -8.71
N LYS A 83 -8.70 13.55 -8.96
CA LYS A 83 -9.11 14.58 -8.00
C LYS A 83 -10.43 14.18 -7.34
N GLY A 84 -10.53 14.41 -6.04
CA GLY A 84 -11.76 14.32 -5.28
C GLY A 84 -12.61 15.58 -5.43
N GLU A 85 -13.72 15.61 -4.69
CA GLU A 85 -14.54 16.82 -4.56
C GLU A 85 -13.73 17.90 -3.83
N GLY A 86 -13.61 19.09 -4.44
CA GLY A 86 -12.83 20.21 -3.87
C GLY A 86 -11.40 20.35 -4.36
N ASP A 87 -11.01 19.72 -5.47
CA ASP A 87 -9.68 19.80 -6.10
C ASP A 87 -8.54 19.06 -5.36
N GLU A 88 -8.85 18.42 -4.23
CA GLU A 88 -7.89 17.59 -3.51
C GLU A 88 -7.52 16.33 -4.31
N THR A 89 -6.23 15.95 -4.33
CA THR A 89 -5.81 14.73 -5.03
C THR A 89 -6.08 13.51 -4.18
N ASN A 90 -6.85 12.56 -4.71
CA ASN A 90 -7.05 11.26 -4.07
C ASN A 90 -5.81 10.39 -4.27
N TYR A 91 -5.37 9.71 -3.21
CA TYR A 91 -4.21 8.81 -3.27
C TYR A 91 -4.60 7.40 -2.89
N LEU A 92 -4.13 6.44 -3.68
CA LEU A 92 -4.21 5.01 -3.38
C LEU A 92 -2.87 4.53 -2.83
N LYS A 93 -2.91 3.68 -1.80
CA LYS A 93 -1.72 3.09 -1.17
C LYS A 93 -1.59 1.62 -1.55
N LEU A 94 -0.39 1.23 -1.97
CA LEU A 94 -0.05 -0.17 -2.27
C LEU A 94 0.32 -0.93 -1.01
N ILE A 95 1.23 -0.36 -0.23
CA ILE A 95 1.80 -0.95 0.97
C ILE A 95 2.20 0.16 1.94
N THR A 96 2.04 -0.10 3.23
CA THR A 96 2.48 0.74 4.34
C THR A 96 3.38 -0.09 5.26
N PHE A 97 4.58 0.40 5.49
CA PHE A 97 5.52 -0.06 6.51
C PHE A 97 5.34 0.80 7.74
N LYS A 98 4.82 0.22 8.81
CA LYS A 98 4.64 0.87 10.10
C LYS A 98 4.63 -0.20 11.18
N ASP A 99 5.04 0.17 12.38
CA ASP A 99 4.82 -0.70 13.52
C ASP A 99 3.37 -0.59 13.99
N SER A 100 2.86 -1.70 14.54
CA SER A 100 1.52 -1.71 15.10
C SER A 100 1.58 -0.98 16.44
N ALA A 101 0.78 0.07 16.59
CA ALA A 101 0.52 0.61 17.92
C ALA A 101 -0.32 -0.43 18.70
N ASP A 102 -0.11 -0.51 20.01
CA ASP A 102 -0.98 -1.31 20.85
C ASP A 102 -2.43 -0.85 20.70
N ALA A 103 -3.35 -1.82 20.66
CA ALA A 103 -4.76 -1.51 20.60
C ALA A 103 -5.16 -0.75 21.87
N GLU A 104 -5.82 0.40 21.70
CA GLU A 104 -6.43 1.09 22.83
C GLU A 104 -7.49 0.18 23.46
N SER A 105 -7.61 0.23 24.78
CA SER A 105 -8.64 -0.52 25.50
C SER A 105 -10.03 -0.18 24.96
N LEU A 106 -10.89 -1.20 24.88
CA LEU A 106 -12.29 -0.98 24.55
C LEU A 106 -12.95 -0.09 25.62
N PRO A 107 -13.70 0.94 25.24
CA PRO A 107 -14.49 1.71 26.20
C PRO A 107 -15.51 0.83 26.95
N ASP A 108 -15.77 1.17 28.22
CA ASP A 108 -16.67 0.39 29.08
C ASP A 108 -18.05 0.12 28.46
N TYR A 109 -18.62 1.08 27.73
CA TYR A 109 -19.93 0.91 27.10
C TYR A 109 -19.93 -0.14 25.98
N VAL A 110 -18.80 -0.30 25.27
CA VAL A 110 -18.61 -1.34 24.25
C VAL A 110 -18.54 -2.70 24.94
N VAL A 111 -17.73 -2.80 26.01
CA VAL A 111 -17.59 -4.03 26.80
C VAL A 111 -18.93 -4.49 27.38
N ARG A 112 -19.77 -3.55 27.85
CA ARG A 112 -21.13 -3.86 28.34
C ARG A 112 -22.05 -4.42 27.26
N SER A 113 -21.86 -4.01 26.00
CA SER A 113 -22.66 -4.46 24.86
C SER A 113 -22.21 -5.81 24.28
N LEU A 114 -21.12 -6.38 24.77
CA LEU A 114 -20.62 -7.72 24.39
C LEU A 114 -21.20 -8.86 25.25
N ARG A 115 -22.02 -8.52 26.25
CA ARG A 115 -22.73 -9.48 27.13
C ARG A 115 -24.13 -9.72 26.62
#